data_AF-A0A2V5VBQ5-F1
#
_entry.id   AF-A0A2V5VBQ5-F1
#
_cell.length_a   1.000
_cell.length_b   1.000
_cell.length_c   1.000
_cell.angle_alpha   90.00
_cell.angle_beta   90.00
_cell.angle_gamma   90.00
#
_symmetry.space_group_name_H-M   'P 1'
#
loop_
_entity.id
_entity.type
_entity.pdbx_description
1 polymer ?
#
loop_
_entity_poly.entity_id
_entity_poly.type
_entity_poly.pdbx_seq_one_letter_code
_entity_poly.pdbx_strand_id
1 'polypeptide(L)' 'CREFEDEADETVCASTPEFFQAVGQYYEDFSQTSDEEVRELLARGVQEQSTRQAAGPAGTNQ' A
#
# COMPACT_ATOMS: atom_id res chain seq x y z
N CYS A 1 0.82 16.85 -4.13
CA CYS A 1 0.96 16.29 -2.78
C CYS A 1 0.83 17.34 -1.69
N ARG A 2 1.43 18.52 -1.85
CA ARG A 2 1.27 19.65 -0.92
C ARG A 2 -0.15 19.91 -0.40
N GLU A 3 -1.17 19.68 -1.24
CA GLU A 3 -2.58 19.82 -0.86
C GLU A 3 -3.02 18.90 0.31
N PHE A 4 -2.36 17.78 0.56
CA PHE A 4 -2.73 16.83 1.61
C PHE A 4 -1.88 16.95 2.89
N GLU A 5 -0.94 17.91 2.93
CA GLU A 5 -0.02 18.08 4.06
C GLU A 5 -0.72 18.62 5.32
N ASP A 6 -1.89 19.25 5.19
CA ASP A 6 -2.65 19.77 6.32
C ASP A 6 -3.55 18.70 6.98
N GLU A 7 -3.84 17.61 6.26
CA GLU A 7 -4.77 16.55 6.64
C GLU A 7 -4.07 15.25 7.10
N ALA A 8 -2.77 15.13 6.82
CA ALA A 8 -1.98 13.95 7.14
C ALA A 8 -0.72 14.33 7.93
N ASP A 9 -0.31 13.48 8.87
CA ASP A 9 0.93 13.69 9.64
C ASP A 9 2.19 13.72 8.74
N GLU A 10 2.19 12.92 7.67
CA GLU A 10 3.27 12.85 6.69
C GLU A 10 2.71 12.54 5.30
N THR A 11 3.30 13.15 4.27
CA THR A 11 3.03 12.80 2.87
C THR A 11 4.31 12.29 2.20
N VAL A 12 4.20 11.17 1.48
CA VAL A 12 5.29 10.60 0.70
C VAL A 12 4.85 10.50 -0.75
N CYS A 13 5.55 11.19 -1.64
CA CYS A 13 5.21 11.21 -3.06
C CYS A 13 6.33 10.70 -3.93
N ALA A 14 6.06 9.58 -4.61
CA ALA A 14 7.00 8.96 -5.53
C ALA A 14 7.32 9.88 -6.73
N SER A 15 6.33 10.62 -7.24
CA SER A 15 6.50 11.63 -8.28
C SER A 15 5.46 12.74 -8.18
N THR A 16 5.81 13.94 -8.65
CA THR A 16 4.91 15.10 -8.72
C THR A 16 5.06 15.80 -10.08
N PRO A 17 4.55 15.18 -11.17
CA PRO A 17 4.72 15.68 -12.53
C PRO A 17 3.93 16.98 -12.75
N GLU A 18 4.52 17.93 -13.50
CA GLU A 18 3.89 19.22 -13.81
C GLU A 18 2.60 19.07 -14.62
N PHE A 19 2.54 18.06 -15.50
CA PHE A 19 1.38 17.76 -16.34
C PHE A 19 0.85 16.34 -16.05
N PHE A 20 -0.04 16.25 -15.09
CA PHE A 20 -0.76 15.03 -14.77
C PHE A 20 -2.06 14.96 -15.59
N GLN A 21 -2.23 13.90 -16.40
CA GLN A 21 -3.47 13.68 -17.16
C GLN A 21 -4.29 12.53 -16.57
N ALA A 22 -3.66 11.37 -16.35
CA ALA A 22 -4.32 10.20 -15.79
C ALA A 22 -3.32 9.31 -15.02
N VAL A 23 -3.82 8.45 -14.14
CA VAL A 23 -2.97 7.48 -13.41
C VAL A 23 -2.34 6.46 -14.37
N GLY A 24 -3.08 5.98 -15.37
CA GLY A 24 -2.62 4.91 -16.27
C GLY A 24 -1.42 5.27 -17.15
N GLN A 25 -1.11 6.56 -17.33
CA GLN A 25 0.05 6.99 -18.14
C GLN A 25 1.40 6.57 -17.53
N TYR A 26 1.42 6.18 -16.24
CA TYR A 26 2.63 5.80 -15.51
C TYR A 26 2.84 4.29 -15.40
N TYR A 27 1.96 3.48 -16.00
CA TYR A 27 2.02 2.02 -15.95
C TYR A 27 2.12 1.44 -17.36
N GLU A 28 3.04 0.49 -17.56
CA GLU A 28 3.12 -0.26 -18.81
C GLU A 28 1.89 -1.18 -19.00
N ASP A 29 1.39 -1.75 -17.89
CA ASP A 29 0.15 -2.50 -17.81
C ASP A 29 -0.76 -1.85 -16.76
N PHE A 30 -1.90 -1.34 -17.23
CA PHE A 30 -2.94 -0.73 -16.41
C PHE A 30 -4.27 -1.48 -16.53
N SER A 31 -4.20 -2.79 -16.71
CA SER A 31 -5.37 -3.66 -16.70
C SER A 31 -6.07 -3.65 -15.35
N GLN A 32 -7.39 -3.88 -15.37
CA GLN A 32 -8.21 -3.90 -14.17
C GLN A 32 -7.87 -5.14 -13.31
N THR A 33 -7.59 -4.92 -12.02
CA THR A 33 -7.52 -6.00 -11.04
C THR A 33 -8.92 -6.60 -10.81
N SER A 34 -9.06 -7.91 -10.97
CA SER A 34 -10.35 -8.59 -10.83
C SER A 34 -10.79 -8.74 -9.37
N ASP A 35 -12.11 -8.87 -9.15
CA ASP A 35 -12.66 -9.13 -7.81
C ASP A 35 -12.15 -10.44 -7.19
N GLU A 36 -11.81 -11.43 -8.01
CA GLU A 36 -11.21 -12.68 -7.52
C GLU A 36 -9.79 -12.42 -6.99
N GLU A 37 -8.96 -11.75 -7.79
CA GLU A 37 -7.58 -11.41 -7.41
C GLU A 37 -7.54 -10.54 -6.14
N VAL A 38 -8.45 -9.57 -6.02
CA VAL A 38 -8.58 -8.75 -4.80
C VAL A 38 -8.87 -9.64 -3.58
N ARG A 39 -9.81 -10.58 -3.67
CA ARG A 39 -10.17 -11.47 -2.56
C ARG A 39 -9.01 -12.38 -2.16
N GLU A 40 -8.30 -12.94 -3.12
CA GLU A 40 -7.12 -13.77 -2.87
C GLU A 40 -5.99 -12.99 -2.17
N LEU A 41 -5.68 -11.78 -2.65
CA LEU A 41 -4.65 -10.92 -2.07
C LEU A 41 -4.98 -10.51 -0.63
N LEU A 42 -6.23 -10.15 -0.36
CA LEU A 42 -6.69 -9.81 1.00
C LEU A 42 -6.57 -11.01 1.94
N ALA A 43 -7.00 -12.19 1.52
CA ALA A 43 -6.88 -13.41 2.32
C ALA A 43 -5.41 -13.73 2.66
N ARG A 44 -4.51 -13.60 1.68
CA ARG A 44 -3.07 -13.79 1.90
C ARG A 44 -2.50 -12.79 2.90
N GLY A 45 -2.86 -11.50 2.78
CA GLY A 45 -2.42 -10.46 3.70
C GLY A 45 -2.79 -10.74 5.16
N VAL A 46 -4.01 -11.25 5.41
CA VAL A 46 -4.45 -11.65 6.77
C VAL A 46 -3.59 -12.76 7.36
N GLN A 47 -3.23 -13.76 6.53
CA GLN A 47 -2.37 -14.87 6.98
C GLN A 47 -0.94 -14.40 7.29
N GLU A 48 -0.37 -13.56 6.44
CA GLU A 48 0.95 -12.98 6.67
C GLU A 48 1.00 -12.15 7.96
N GLN A 49 -0.02 -11.32 8.21
CA GLN A 49 -0.10 -10.53 9.43
C GLN A 49 -0.21 -11.41 10.67
N SER A 50 -1.05 -12.45 10.63
CA SER A 50 -1.20 -13.41 11.72
C SER A 50 0.13 -14.11 12.02
N THR A 51 0.87 -14.48 10.96
CA THR A 51 2.20 -15.09 11.07
C THR A 51 3.23 -14.13 11.67
N ARG A 52 3.26 -12.86 11.23
CA ARG A 52 4.16 -11.83 11.78
C ARG A 52 3.85 -11.52 13.25
N GLN A 53 2.59 -11.56 13.66
CA GLN A 53 2.16 -11.34 15.04
C GLN A 53 2.52 -12.53 15.94
N ALA A 54 2.35 -13.76 15.46
CA ALA A 54 2.78 -14.96 16.19
C ALA A 54 4.32 -15.04 16.34
N ALA A 55 5.06 -14.38 15.44
CA ALA A 55 6.52 -14.25 15.50
C ALA A 55 7.01 -13.00 16.28
N GLY A 56 6.11 -12.22 16.90
CA GLY A 56 6.45 -11.11 17.80
C GLY A 56 7.32 -11.57 18.98
N PRO A 57 8.17 -10.70 19.56
CA PRO A 57 9.44 -11.10 20.14
C PRO A 57 9.24 -12.07 21.30
N ALA A 58 9.93 -13.20 21.26
CA ALA A 58 10.23 -13.97 22.46
C ALA A 58 10.80 -12.99 23.49
N GLY A 59 10.08 -12.84 24.61
CA GLY A 59 10.32 -11.79 25.59
C GLY A 59 11.79 -11.68 25.99
N THR A 60 12.31 -10.45 25.92
CA THR A 60 13.46 -10.08 26.74
C THR A 60 12.91 -9.23 27.88
N ASN A 61 12.50 -9.88 28.96
CA ASN A 61 12.35 -9.21 30.24
C ASN A 61 13.76 -8.89 30.75
N GLN A 62 14.07 -7.60 30.91
CA GLN A 62 15.03 -7.11 31.90
C GLN A 62 14.38 -6.00 32.70
#